data_AF-A0A2V9QH17-F1
#
_entry.id   AF-A0A2V9QH17-F1
#
_cell.length_a   1.000
_cell.length_b   1.000
_cell.length_c   1.000
_cell.angle_alpha   90.00
_cell.angle_beta   90.00
_cell.angle_gamma   90.00
#
_symmetry.space_group_name_H-M   'P 1'
#
loop_
_entity.id
_entity.type
_entity.pdbx_description
1 polymer ?
#
loop_
_entity_poly.entity_id
_entity_poly.type
_entity_poly.pdbx_seq_one_letter_code
_entity_poly.pdbx_strand_id
1 'polypeptide(L)'
;MNSGQNRMWRFAARFCFVALLSIIAIAIPVSSQEQTSNAPPAPGPMLAQGTIELHTTDFDLTLVRSSQTAAALRPKISPDFDFTPSDLLVARSQDGYFHLGDITLRLRAGDSKEWKNYSTASKRAPVTPLATSQSRLAAADLAPTLPDGIPLQVTRIWALENGHLVLRFVFKNTTSGSVEVGALGIPMIFNNVLNERSLEEAHAKCSFYDPYIGEDAGYLQVTRLNGKAPALLVVPDGKTPFEAYNPILDRPGPFGAKPVFIDPTPRGITFEGFYEWMVHSRAYTENEWKGVQEWNPATSITLKPGESKTYGVKFLIAESIRNIERTLSENQRPIAVGIPGYVLPSDINARLFLNYSAPVKSFAVEPEGAIKVTKSTQSAKAWAAYDVAGNGWGRARLTITYTDGLVQTIQYFVTKPESEVVADMGRFLTTRQWFVDPNDPFHRSPSVMTYDREANTVVMQDSRGWIAGLGDEGGGGAWLSAMMKEWLEPNKEEIEKLEQFVDGVLWGGLQYQDGPHQYGVRKSLFYYQPDEMPEGFYRSDFDWSTWTSWNKKASEQVDRSYDYPHVAAAYWILYHLARNNDDLVTNHPWQWYLEHAY
;
A
#
# COMPACT_ATOMS: atom_id res chain seq x y z
N MET A 1 -38.01 -57.45 65.93
CA MET A 1 -36.71 -57.61 66.60
C MET A 1 -35.65 -57.81 65.53
N ASN A 2 -34.63 -56.95 65.56
CA ASN A 2 -33.40 -56.89 64.75
C ASN A 2 -33.47 -56.95 63.21
N SER A 3 -33.30 -55.77 62.61
CA SER A 3 -32.28 -55.43 61.60
C SER A 3 -32.47 -53.94 61.33
N GLY A 4 -31.51 -53.05 61.57
CA GLY A 4 -30.15 -53.08 61.05
C GLY A 4 -29.97 -51.78 60.24
N GLN A 5 -29.91 -50.67 60.99
CA GLN A 5 -29.27 -49.36 60.74
C GLN A 5 -28.76 -49.04 59.32
N ASN A 6 -28.83 -47.81 58.80
CA ASN A 6 -29.54 -46.57 59.14
C ASN A 6 -29.09 -45.52 58.09
N ARG A 7 -30.04 -44.68 57.62
CA ARG A 7 -29.88 -43.26 57.27
C ARG A 7 -28.97 -42.91 56.06
N MET A 8 -29.31 -41.99 55.15
CA MET A 8 -30.16 -40.82 55.33
C MET A 8 -30.62 -40.26 53.96
N TRP A 9 -31.95 -40.18 53.80
CA TRP A 9 -32.74 -39.05 53.30
C TRP A 9 -32.70 -38.68 51.80
N ARG A 10 -33.67 -39.26 51.08
CA ARG A 10 -34.40 -38.70 49.93
C ARG A 10 -35.87 -38.52 50.34
N PHE A 11 -36.64 -37.73 49.57
CA PHE A 11 -38.10 -37.45 49.60
C PHE A 11 -38.52 -36.15 50.30
N ALA A 12 -39.47 -35.33 49.82
CA ALA A 12 -40.33 -35.33 48.62
C ALA A 12 -40.88 -33.89 48.47
N ALA A 13 -40.95 -33.31 47.26
CA ALA A 13 -42.12 -33.27 46.37
C ALA A 13 -43.03 -32.02 46.49
N ARG A 14 -43.05 -31.26 45.38
CA ARG A 14 -44.20 -30.60 44.71
C ARG A 14 -45.07 -29.63 45.52
N PHE A 15 -45.05 -28.34 45.15
CA PHE A 15 -46.14 -27.64 44.44
C PHE A 15 -45.74 -26.17 44.21
N CYS A 16 -45.72 -25.71 42.95
CA CYS A 16 -46.40 -24.48 42.49
C CYS A 16 -45.97 -24.09 41.07
N PHE A 17 -46.98 -23.69 40.31
CA PHE A 17 -47.03 -23.31 38.91
C PHE A 17 -46.43 -21.90 38.71
N VAL A 18 -45.83 -21.65 37.54
CA VAL A 18 -45.48 -20.32 36.95
C VAL A 18 -44.37 -19.51 37.64
N ALA A 19 -43.12 -19.67 37.19
CA ALA A 19 -42.12 -18.58 37.08
C ALA A 19 -40.81 -19.10 36.44
N LEU A 20 -40.28 -18.34 35.48
CA LEU A 20 -38.90 -18.35 34.96
C LEU A 20 -38.43 -19.57 34.13
N LEU A 21 -38.79 -19.53 32.84
CA LEU A 21 -37.83 -19.76 31.76
C LEU A 21 -36.72 -18.69 31.84
N SER A 22 -35.58 -19.02 32.44
CA SER A 22 -34.37 -18.17 32.42
C SER A 22 -33.13 -19.04 32.67
N ILE A 23 -32.77 -19.90 31.71
CA ILE A 23 -31.40 -20.42 31.66
C ILE A 23 -30.57 -19.38 30.91
N ILE A 24 -29.72 -18.73 31.68
CA ILE A 24 -28.76 -17.72 31.30
C ILE A 24 -27.84 -18.30 30.22
N ALA A 25 -28.10 -17.93 28.96
CA ALA A 25 -27.11 -17.98 27.91
C ALA A 25 -26.10 -16.86 28.21
N ILE A 26 -24.96 -17.21 28.78
CA ILE A 26 -23.80 -16.31 28.76
C ILE A 26 -23.24 -16.37 27.33
N ALA A 27 -23.81 -15.54 26.46
CA ALA A 27 -23.16 -15.14 25.24
C ALA A 27 -21.88 -14.41 25.66
N ILE A 28 -20.72 -15.03 25.40
CA ILE A 28 -19.45 -14.31 25.40
C ILE A 28 -19.59 -13.29 24.28
N PRO A 29 -19.48 -11.97 24.55
CA PRO A 29 -19.50 -11.00 23.47
C PRO A 29 -18.22 -11.25 22.68
N VAL A 30 -18.38 -11.73 21.44
CA VAL A 30 -17.42 -11.37 20.39
C VAL A 30 -17.46 -9.85 20.39
N SER A 31 -16.38 -9.23 20.85
CA SER A 31 -16.24 -7.78 20.73
C SER A 31 -16.07 -7.47 19.25
N SER A 32 -17.18 -7.47 18.50
CA SER A 32 -17.31 -6.52 17.40
C SER A 32 -17.03 -5.18 18.06
N GLN A 33 -15.99 -4.48 17.62
CA GLN A 33 -15.82 -3.08 18.00
C GLN A 33 -17.15 -2.39 17.76
N GLU A 34 -17.89 -2.16 18.84
CA GLU A 34 -19.16 -1.48 18.81
C GLU A 34 -18.79 -0.06 18.42
N GLN A 35 -18.98 0.22 17.14
CA GLN A 35 -18.65 1.48 16.52
C GLN A 35 -19.50 2.52 17.25
N THR A 36 -18.88 3.27 18.15
CA THR A 36 -19.55 4.37 18.83
C THR A 36 -20.17 5.24 17.75
N SER A 37 -21.50 5.28 17.71
CA SER A 37 -22.27 6.13 16.80
C SER A 37 -21.80 7.57 16.99
N ASN A 38 -20.83 7.99 16.18
CA ASN A 38 -20.36 9.36 16.18
C ASN A 38 -21.53 10.25 15.78
N ALA A 39 -21.71 11.37 16.47
CA ALA A 39 -22.68 12.36 16.05
C ALA A 39 -22.43 12.74 14.58
N PRO A 40 -23.49 12.96 13.76
CA PRO A 40 -23.31 13.36 12.37
C PRO A 40 -22.37 14.57 12.29
N PRO A 41 -21.41 14.57 11.34
CA PRO A 41 -20.45 15.65 11.23
C PRO A 41 -21.17 16.98 10.97
N ALA A 42 -20.75 18.04 11.67
CA ALA A 42 -21.25 19.38 11.41
C ALA A 42 -20.48 20.03 10.24
N PRO A 43 -21.15 20.80 9.35
CA PRO A 43 -20.47 21.56 8.30
C PRO A 43 -19.44 22.51 8.87
N GLY A 44 -18.22 22.43 8.35
CA GLY A 44 -17.11 23.30 8.67
C GLY A 44 -17.12 24.62 7.88
N PRO A 45 -16.20 25.53 8.21
CA PRO A 45 -16.21 26.92 7.75
C PRO A 45 -16.14 27.05 6.23
N MET A 46 -15.51 26.09 5.52
CA MET A 46 -15.40 26.19 4.07
C MET A 46 -16.75 26.04 3.35
N LEU A 47 -17.74 25.40 3.95
CA LEU A 47 -19.06 25.20 3.33
C LEU A 47 -20.03 26.36 3.54
N ALA A 48 -19.68 27.36 4.36
CA ALA A 48 -20.57 28.48 4.69
C ALA A 48 -21.02 29.31 3.47
N GLN A 49 -20.25 29.31 2.38
CA GLN A 49 -20.56 30.03 1.14
C GLN A 49 -21.16 29.12 0.05
N GLY A 50 -21.45 27.87 0.37
CA GLY A 50 -21.95 26.87 -0.57
C GLY A 50 -20.93 26.48 -1.64
N THR A 51 -21.42 26.04 -2.79
CA THR A 51 -20.63 25.50 -3.91
C THR A 51 -20.85 26.27 -5.21
N ILE A 52 -19.99 26.02 -6.19
CA ILE A 52 -20.08 26.47 -7.58
C ILE A 52 -20.07 25.22 -8.46
N GLU A 53 -21.02 25.10 -9.38
CA GLU A 53 -21.04 24.04 -10.39
C GLU A 53 -20.45 24.57 -11.70
N LEU A 54 -19.58 23.76 -12.31
CA LEU A 54 -18.87 24.07 -13.55
C LEU A 54 -18.99 22.86 -14.48
N HIS A 55 -19.50 23.09 -15.69
CA HIS A 55 -19.67 22.05 -16.68
C HIS A 55 -18.56 22.14 -17.72
N THR A 56 -17.85 21.03 -17.92
CA THR A 56 -16.80 20.88 -18.94
C THR A 56 -17.21 19.84 -19.98
N THR A 57 -16.36 19.52 -20.94
CA THR A 57 -16.64 18.43 -21.90
C THR A 57 -16.74 17.09 -21.19
N ASP A 58 -15.77 16.79 -20.32
CA ASP A 58 -15.60 15.44 -19.74
C ASP A 58 -16.18 15.31 -18.33
N PHE A 59 -16.33 16.43 -17.61
CA PHE A 59 -16.70 16.46 -16.19
C PHE A 59 -17.78 17.47 -15.85
N ASP A 60 -18.58 17.12 -14.85
CA ASP A 60 -19.26 18.07 -13.98
C ASP A 60 -18.39 18.26 -12.72
N LEU A 61 -17.81 19.46 -12.60
CA LEU A 61 -16.92 19.85 -11.51
C LEU A 61 -17.70 20.71 -10.52
N THR A 62 -17.70 20.32 -9.25
CA THR A 62 -18.21 21.17 -8.16
C THR A 62 -17.03 21.70 -7.36
N LEU A 63 -16.95 23.02 -7.20
CA LEU A 63 -15.99 23.67 -6.32
C LEU A 63 -16.68 24.17 -5.05
N VAL A 64 -16.00 24.05 -3.91
CA VAL A 64 -16.41 24.79 -2.71
C VAL A 64 -16.17 26.28 -2.95
N ARG A 65 -17.19 27.12 -2.77
CA ARG A 65 -17.13 28.54 -3.17
C ARG A 65 -16.04 29.31 -2.41
N SER A 66 -15.93 29.07 -1.11
CA SER A 66 -14.99 29.79 -0.25
C SER A 66 -13.54 29.42 -0.55
N SER A 67 -13.24 28.14 -0.79
CA SER A 67 -11.86 27.67 -0.95
C SER A 67 -11.47 27.48 -2.41
N GLN A 68 -12.40 27.46 -3.36
CA GLN A 68 -12.26 27.00 -4.76
C GLN A 68 -11.50 25.67 -4.93
N THR A 69 -11.55 24.78 -3.94
CA THR A 69 -11.11 23.38 -4.04
C THR A 69 -12.25 22.51 -4.55
N ALA A 70 -11.94 21.37 -5.17
CA ALA A 70 -12.95 20.46 -5.68
C ALA A 70 -13.70 19.77 -4.54
N ALA A 71 -15.03 19.84 -4.59
CA ALA A 71 -15.97 19.09 -3.77
C ALA A 71 -16.49 17.83 -4.48
N ALA A 72 -16.57 17.86 -5.82
CA ALA A 72 -16.99 16.75 -6.66
C ALA A 72 -16.26 16.81 -8.01
N LEU A 73 -15.85 15.67 -8.56
CA LEU A 73 -15.34 15.53 -9.92
C LEU A 73 -16.03 14.34 -10.57
N ARG A 74 -17.19 14.58 -11.20
CA ARG A 74 -18.02 13.53 -11.78
C ARG A 74 -17.79 13.44 -13.28
N PRO A 75 -17.41 12.28 -13.82
CA PRO A 75 -17.28 12.12 -15.27
C PRO A 75 -18.67 12.08 -15.90
N LYS A 76 -18.87 12.81 -17.00
CA LYS A 76 -20.17 12.85 -17.70
C LYS A 76 -20.63 11.50 -18.23
N ILE A 77 -19.69 10.61 -18.54
CA ILE A 77 -20.00 9.26 -19.01
C ILE A 77 -20.47 8.30 -17.90
N SER A 78 -20.34 8.70 -16.62
CA SER A 78 -20.80 7.94 -15.46
C SER A 78 -21.18 8.91 -14.33
N PRO A 79 -22.30 9.65 -14.47
CA PRO A 79 -22.64 10.78 -13.60
C PRO A 79 -22.92 10.38 -12.14
N ASP A 80 -23.28 9.12 -11.90
CA ASP A 80 -23.51 8.59 -10.54
C ASP A 80 -22.22 8.30 -9.77
N PHE A 81 -21.06 8.38 -10.43
CA PHE A 81 -19.75 8.17 -9.82
C PHE A 81 -19.03 9.49 -9.62
N ASP A 82 -18.29 9.60 -8.51
CA ASP A 82 -17.46 10.75 -8.19
C ASP A 82 -16.05 10.28 -7.87
N PHE A 83 -15.05 10.84 -8.56
CA PHE A 83 -13.66 10.52 -8.27
C PHE A 83 -13.20 11.06 -6.91
N THR A 84 -13.86 12.09 -6.38
CA THR A 84 -13.53 12.70 -5.09
C THR A 84 -14.41 12.15 -3.96
N PRO A 85 -13.98 12.24 -2.68
CA PRO A 85 -14.78 11.80 -1.53
C PRO A 85 -15.89 12.82 -1.18
N SER A 86 -16.75 13.16 -2.15
CA SER A 86 -17.81 14.16 -2.00
C SER A 86 -18.83 13.78 -0.93
N ASP A 87 -19.05 12.48 -0.72
CA ASP A 87 -19.93 11.96 0.33
C ASP A 87 -19.38 12.19 1.74
N LEU A 88 -18.08 12.48 1.87
CA LEU A 88 -17.41 12.84 3.12
C LEU A 88 -17.14 14.35 3.24
N LEU A 89 -17.64 15.17 2.30
CA LEU A 89 -17.33 16.60 2.25
C LEU A 89 -17.65 17.32 3.56
N VAL A 90 -18.78 17.00 4.20
CA VAL A 90 -19.16 17.60 5.49
C VAL A 90 -18.16 17.21 6.59
N ALA A 91 -17.81 15.93 6.71
CA ALA A 91 -16.80 15.47 7.68
C ALA A 91 -15.43 16.10 7.44
N ARG A 92 -15.08 16.33 6.17
CA ARG A 92 -13.78 16.86 5.72
C ARG A 92 -13.79 18.37 5.46
N SER A 93 -14.72 19.12 6.03
CA SER A 93 -14.88 20.57 5.76
C SER A 93 -14.22 21.50 6.77
N GLN A 94 -13.40 20.96 7.67
CA GLN A 94 -12.64 21.69 8.70
C GLN A 94 -11.20 21.97 8.27
N ASP A 95 -10.46 22.70 9.11
CA ASP A 95 -9.02 22.91 8.99
C ASP A 95 -8.25 21.57 8.97
N GLY A 96 -7.18 21.51 8.17
CA GLY A 96 -6.28 20.36 8.04
C GLY A 96 -6.69 19.34 6.98
N TYR A 97 -7.98 19.18 6.67
CA TYR A 97 -8.42 18.22 5.64
C TYR A 97 -8.05 18.71 4.25
N PHE A 98 -7.32 17.91 3.48
CA PHE A 98 -6.92 18.27 2.12
C PHE A 98 -8.04 18.02 1.10
N HIS A 99 -8.10 18.86 0.07
CA HIS A 99 -9.00 18.68 -1.07
C HIS A 99 -8.21 18.82 -2.37
N LEU A 100 -8.71 18.22 -3.45
CA LEU A 100 -8.11 18.40 -4.77
C LEU A 100 -8.15 19.90 -5.13
N GLY A 101 -6.98 20.49 -5.39
CA GLY A 101 -6.82 21.94 -5.55
C GLY A 101 -6.15 22.65 -4.36
N ASP A 102 -5.78 21.93 -3.30
CA ASP A 102 -4.81 22.43 -2.31
C ASP A 102 -3.37 22.31 -2.82
N ILE A 103 -2.42 22.88 -2.07
CA ILE A 103 -0.98 22.70 -2.25
C ILE A 103 -0.25 22.62 -0.92
N THR A 104 0.93 22.00 -0.96
CA THR A 104 1.93 22.02 0.11
C THR A 104 3.24 22.59 -0.42
N LEU A 105 3.95 23.36 0.40
CA LEU A 105 5.21 24.01 0.03
C LEU A 105 6.23 23.91 1.17
N ARG A 106 7.49 23.70 0.81
CA ARG A 106 8.64 23.93 1.72
C ARG A 106 9.61 24.90 1.08
N LEU A 107 9.80 26.05 1.73
CA LEU A 107 10.49 27.21 1.16
C LEU A 107 11.70 27.62 2.02
N ARG A 108 12.74 28.13 1.37
CA ARG A 108 13.87 28.84 1.99
C ARG A 108 13.98 30.24 1.37
N ALA A 109 14.22 31.25 2.18
CA ALA A 109 14.45 32.62 1.71
C ALA A 109 15.94 32.98 1.82
N GLY A 110 16.49 33.58 0.77
CA GLY A 110 17.91 33.95 0.69
C GLY A 110 18.83 32.75 0.95
N ASP A 111 19.83 32.95 1.81
CA ASP A 111 20.82 31.93 2.19
C ASP A 111 20.40 31.11 3.44
N SER A 112 19.12 31.16 3.83
CA SER A 112 18.62 30.38 4.97
C SER A 112 18.83 28.89 4.77
N LYS A 113 19.29 28.19 5.82
CA LYS A 113 19.40 26.73 5.84
C LYS A 113 18.13 26.03 6.34
N GLU A 114 17.16 26.76 6.86
CA GLU A 114 15.94 26.19 7.44
C GLU A 114 14.79 26.21 6.44
N TRP A 115 14.13 25.06 6.25
CA TRP A 115 12.90 24.95 5.48
C TRP A 115 11.70 25.41 6.30
N LYS A 116 10.87 26.28 5.72
CA LYS A 116 9.57 26.67 6.27
C LYS A 116 8.45 26.01 5.49
N ASN A 117 7.49 25.43 6.21
CA ASN A 117 6.38 24.67 5.64
C ASN A 117 5.13 25.55 5.51
N TYR A 118 4.44 25.44 4.38
CA TYR A 118 3.20 26.16 4.10
C TYR A 118 2.20 25.20 3.46
N SER A 119 0.91 25.33 3.81
CA SER A 119 -0.17 24.55 3.20
C SER A 119 -1.44 25.38 3.18
N THR A 120 -2.22 25.25 2.10
CA THR A 120 -3.53 25.90 1.95
C THR A 120 -4.64 25.18 2.71
N ALA A 121 -4.37 23.97 3.21
CA ALA A 121 -5.31 23.18 4.01
C ALA A 121 -5.22 23.47 5.51
N SER A 122 -4.09 23.97 6.01
CA SER A 122 -3.84 24.12 7.46
C SER A 122 -4.82 25.04 8.17
N LYS A 123 -5.24 26.14 7.53
CA LYS A 123 -6.22 27.08 8.08
C LYS A 123 -7.15 27.58 6.98
N ARG A 124 -8.41 27.15 7.01
CA ARG A 124 -9.40 27.48 5.99
C ARG A 124 -9.85 28.94 6.14
N ALA A 125 -9.82 29.64 5.02
CA ALA A 125 -10.36 30.98 4.88
C ALA A 125 -10.89 31.14 3.45
N PRO A 126 -11.89 32.01 3.24
CA PRO A 126 -12.31 32.36 1.90
C PRO A 126 -11.14 32.94 1.09
N VAL A 127 -10.84 32.35 -0.06
CA VAL A 127 -9.82 32.85 -0.99
C VAL A 127 -10.32 34.09 -1.73
N THR A 128 -9.42 34.89 -2.27
CA THR A 128 -9.78 36.10 -3.03
C THR A 128 -10.02 35.73 -4.50
N PRO A 129 -11.27 35.76 -5.01
CA PRO A 129 -11.54 35.38 -6.39
C PRO A 129 -10.89 36.34 -7.39
N LEU A 130 -10.40 35.80 -8.51
CA LEU A 130 -9.85 36.54 -9.63
C LEU A 130 -10.78 36.43 -10.84
N ALA A 131 -10.59 37.32 -11.83
CA ALA A 131 -11.41 37.36 -13.03
C ALA A 131 -11.43 36.01 -13.78
N THR A 132 -12.62 35.56 -14.14
CA THR A 132 -12.88 34.35 -14.91
C THR A 132 -13.09 34.67 -16.39
N SER A 133 -13.02 33.65 -17.24
CA SER A 133 -13.32 33.73 -18.68
C SER A 133 -13.87 32.38 -19.15
N GLN A 134 -14.19 32.24 -20.44
CA GLN A 134 -14.64 30.96 -20.99
C GLN A 134 -13.60 29.84 -20.81
N SER A 135 -12.31 30.14 -20.94
CA SER A 135 -11.21 29.18 -20.74
C SER A 135 -10.67 29.16 -19.31
N ARG A 136 -11.06 30.12 -18.46
CA ARG A 136 -10.65 30.23 -17.05
C ARG A 136 -11.88 30.11 -16.15
N LEU A 137 -12.23 28.88 -15.81
CA LEU A 137 -13.47 28.51 -15.11
C LEU A 137 -13.55 29.10 -13.70
N ALA A 138 -12.44 29.05 -12.96
CA ALA A 138 -12.31 29.65 -11.64
C ALA A 138 -10.86 30.03 -11.37
N ALA A 139 -10.63 31.10 -10.61
CA ALA A 139 -9.31 31.41 -10.12
C ALA A 139 -9.36 32.22 -8.84
N ALA A 140 -8.30 32.12 -8.05
CA ALA A 140 -8.17 32.85 -6.80
C ALA A 140 -6.71 33.07 -6.39
N ASP A 141 -6.48 34.17 -5.69
CA ASP A 141 -5.30 34.36 -4.85
C ASP A 141 -5.49 33.61 -3.53
N LEU A 142 -4.52 32.76 -3.19
CA LEU A 142 -4.58 31.85 -2.04
C LEU A 142 -4.04 32.47 -0.74
N ALA A 143 -3.54 33.72 -0.79
CA ALA A 143 -2.97 34.41 0.36
C ALA A 143 -3.81 34.31 1.65
N PRO A 144 -5.17 34.40 1.64
CA PRO A 144 -5.96 34.29 2.87
C PRO A 144 -5.82 32.95 3.62
N THR A 145 -5.40 31.89 2.94
CA THR A 145 -5.22 30.54 3.53
C THR A 145 -3.78 30.27 3.98
N LEU A 146 -2.86 31.18 3.69
CA LEU A 146 -1.44 31.01 3.95
C LEU A 146 -0.99 31.94 5.10
N PRO A 147 -0.03 31.52 5.94
CA PRO A 147 0.50 32.36 7.01
C PRO A 147 1.02 33.71 6.54
N ASP A 148 0.80 34.73 7.36
CA ASP A 148 1.38 36.06 7.18
C ASP A 148 2.91 35.94 7.05
N GLY A 149 3.47 36.53 5.98
CA GLY A 149 4.91 36.50 5.71
C GLY A 149 5.42 35.33 4.86
N ILE A 150 4.54 34.55 4.22
CA ILE A 150 4.97 33.68 3.10
C ILE A 150 5.65 34.53 2.01
N PRO A 151 6.81 34.12 1.47
CA PRO A 151 7.57 34.95 0.52
C PRO A 151 7.08 34.84 -0.94
N LEU A 152 5.99 34.10 -1.18
CA LEU A 152 5.42 33.88 -2.50
C LEU A 152 3.96 34.33 -2.52
N GLN A 153 3.56 35.03 -3.59
CA GLN A 153 2.16 35.10 -4.00
C GLN A 153 1.81 33.81 -4.74
N VAL A 154 0.69 33.19 -4.37
CA VAL A 154 0.22 31.95 -4.98
C VAL A 154 -1.18 32.11 -5.53
N THR A 155 -1.35 31.82 -6.82
CA THR A 155 -2.65 31.85 -7.51
C THR A 155 -3.03 30.46 -7.97
N ARG A 156 -4.25 30.01 -7.69
CA ARG A 156 -4.84 28.80 -8.29
C ARG A 156 -5.74 29.15 -9.46
N ILE A 157 -5.72 28.31 -10.49
CA ILE A 157 -6.54 28.46 -11.69
C ILE A 157 -7.11 27.10 -12.10
N TRP A 158 -8.43 27.00 -12.18
CA TRP A 158 -9.15 25.95 -12.91
C TRP A 158 -9.44 26.46 -14.32
N ALA A 159 -9.00 25.74 -15.34
CA ALA A 159 -9.04 26.17 -16.72
C ALA A 159 -9.42 25.04 -17.68
N LEU A 160 -9.72 25.41 -18.92
CA LEU A 160 -9.84 24.50 -20.05
C LEU A 160 -8.64 24.72 -21.00
N GLU A 161 -7.92 23.63 -21.29
CA GLU A 161 -6.83 23.61 -22.28
C GLU A 161 -7.17 22.56 -23.34
N ASN A 162 -7.40 23.00 -24.58
CA ASN A 162 -7.88 22.14 -25.67
C ASN A 162 -9.13 21.31 -25.30
N GLY A 163 -10.02 21.89 -24.50
CA GLY A 163 -11.26 21.24 -24.05
C GLY A 163 -11.14 20.37 -22.79
N HIS A 164 -9.92 20.13 -22.30
CA HIS A 164 -9.68 19.33 -21.10
C HIS A 164 -9.55 20.19 -19.85
N LEU A 165 -10.02 19.66 -18.71
CA LEU A 165 -9.90 20.31 -17.42
C LEU A 165 -8.42 20.33 -16.97
N VAL A 166 -7.96 21.50 -16.54
CA VAL A 166 -6.61 21.72 -16.02
C VAL A 166 -6.68 22.48 -14.69
N LEU A 167 -5.84 22.07 -13.74
CA LEU A 167 -5.54 22.77 -12.50
C LEU A 167 -4.12 23.35 -12.57
N ARG A 168 -3.97 24.67 -12.45
CA ARG A 168 -2.67 25.37 -12.45
C ARG A 168 -2.45 26.15 -11.16
N PHE A 169 -1.20 26.23 -10.74
CA PHE A 169 -0.71 27.09 -9.68
C PHE A 169 0.39 28.00 -10.22
N VAL A 170 0.25 29.30 -9.98
CA VAL A 170 1.27 30.30 -10.33
C VAL A 170 1.90 30.79 -9.04
N PHE A 171 3.21 30.64 -8.95
CA PHE A 171 4.04 31.07 -7.83
C PHE A 171 4.85 32.27 -8.26
N LYS A 172 4.68 33.41 -7.59
CA LYS A 172 5.45 34.63 -7.85
C LYS A 172 6.21 35.04 -6.61
N ASN A 173 7.52 35.24 -6.74
CA ASN A 173 8.31 35.82 -5.67
C ASN A 173 8.04 37.32 -5.56
N THR A 174 7.44 37.74 -4.45
CA THR A 174 7.09 39.14 -4.17
C THR A 174 8.12 39.85 -3.28
N THR A 175 9.17 39.16 -2.88
CA THR A 175 10.24 39.71 -2.03
C THR A 175 11.35 40.33 -2.86
N SER A 176 12.26 41.03 -2.19
CA SER A 176 13.50 41.56 -2.78
C SER A 176 14.65 40.55 -2.84
N GLY A 177 14.49 39.37 -2.21
CA GLY A 177 15.50 38.30 -2.19
C GLY A 177 15.06 37.10 -3.05
N SER A 178 15.95 36.12 -3.21
CA SER A 178 15.58 34.84 -3.84
C SER A 178 14.80 33.94 -2.88
N VAL A 179 13.91 33.12 -3.43
CA VAL A 179 13.17 32.10 -2.70
C VAL A 179 13.40 30.75 -3.34
N GLU A 180 13.92 29.80 -2.59
CA GLU A 180 14.03 28.40 -3.02
C GLU A 180 12.76 27.64 -2.65
N VAL A 181 12.20 26.91 -3.62
CA VAL A 181 11.11 25.94 -3.46
C VAL A 181 11.73 24.55 -3.41
N GLY A 182 11.90 24.01 -2.20
CA GLY A 182 12.52 22.70 -1.96
C GLY A 182 11.54 21.55 -1.94
N ALA A 183 10.27 21.81 -1.67
CA ALA A 183 9.21 20.85 -1.91
C ALA A 183 7.94 21.56 -2.39
N LEU A 184 7.26 20.92 -3.34
CA LEU A 184 5.98 21.37 -3.88
C LEU A 184 5.11 20.14 -4.14
N GLY A 185 4.08 19.98 -3.31
CA GLY A 185 3.10 18.91 -3.41
C GLY A 185 1.75 19.43 -3.89
N ILE A 186 1.09 18.66 -4.76
CA ILE A 186 -0.30 18.85 -5.15
C ILE A 186 -1.09 17.64 -4.61
N PRO A 187 -1.84 17.79 -3.51
CA PRO A 187 -2.68 16.74 -2.94
C PRO A 187 -3.65 16.14 -3.97
N MET A 188 -3.52 14.84 -4.20
CA MET A 188 -4.35 14.04 -5.11
C MET A 188 -5.44 13.35 -4.30
N ILE A 189 -6.52 14.08 -4.03
CA ILE A 189 -7.60 13.62 -3.15
C ILE A 189 -8.69 12.93 -3.97
N PHE A 190 -8.55 11.61 -4.10
CA PHE A 190 -9.52 10.72 -4.72
C PHE A 190 -10.13 9.77 -3.70
N ASN A 191 -11.34 9.26 -3.95
CA ASN A 191 -12.09 8.51 -2.95
C ASN A 191 -11.54 7.08 -2.73
N ASN A 192 -10.46 6.90 -1.97
CA ASN A 192 -10.00 5.58 -1.48
C ASN A 192 -10.37 5.33 -0.01
N VAL A 193 -11.35 6.05 0.53
CA VAL A 193 -11.80 5.87 1.92
C VAL A 193 -12.82 4.73 1.98
N LEU A 194 -12.37 3.50 2.22
CA LEU A 194 -13.27 2.34 2.36
C LEU A 194 -13.79 2.17 3.80
N ASN A 195 -13.28 2.96 4.75
CA ASN A 195 -13.69 2.92 6.14
C ASN A 195 -15.21 3.04 6.27
N GLU A 196 -15.80 2.22 7.15
CA GLU A 196 -17.22 2.29 7.53
C GLU A 196 -18.19 2.10 6.34
N ARG A 197 -17.75 1.43 5.26
CA ARG A 197 -18.57 1.11 4.08
C ARG A 197 -18.84 -0.39 3.99
N SER A 198 -20.01 -0.76 3.48
CA SER A 198 -20.22 -2.13 2.99
C SER A 198 -19.33 -2.41 1.77
N LEU A 199 -19.16 -3.68 1.41
CA LEU A 199 -18.44 -4.07 0.19
C LEU A 199 -19.07 -3.43 -1.06
N GLU A 200 -20.40 -3.42 -1.14
CA GLU A 200 -21.15 -2.80 -2.24
C GLU A 200 -20.92 -1.29 -2.30
N GLU A 201 -20.96 -0.61 -1.16
CA GLU A 201 -20.73 0.84 -1.08
C GLU A 201 -19.30 1.21 -1.46
N ALA A 202 -18.31 0.48 -0.95
CA ALA A 202 -16.91 0.65 -1.31
C ALA A 202 -16.73 0.48 -2.83
N HIS A 203 -17.26 -0.60 -3.42
CA HIS A 203 -17.15 -0.87 -4.85
C HIS A 203 -17.90 0.14 -5.73
N ALA A 204 -18.96 0.76 -5.22
CA ALA A 204 -19.73 1.76 -5.93
C ALA A 204 -19.07 3.15 -5.89
N LYS A 205 -18.49 3.54 -4.75
CA LYS A 205 -18.04 4.91 -4.48
C LYS A 205 -16.53 5.11 -4.52
N CYS A 206 -15.73 4.07 -4.29
CA CYS A 206 -14.29 4.20 -4.14
C CYS A 206 -13.50 3.97 -5.45
N SER A 207 -12.24 4.39 -5.41
CA SER A 207 -11.23 4.18 -6.44
C SER A 207 -9.88 3.81 -5.84
N PHE A 208 -9.11 2.99 -6.54
CA PHE A 208 -7.67 2.94 -6.38
C PHE A 208 -7.02 4.03 -7.24
N TYR A 209 -5.86 4.53 -6.80
CA TYR A 209 -5.10 5.42 -7.65
C TYR A 209 -3.59 5.19 -7.56
N ASP A 210 -3.04 4.79 -8.71
CA ASP A 210 -1.73 4.18 -8.85
C ASP A 210 -0.79 5.12 -9.63
N PRO A 211 0.36 5.49 -9.05
CA PRO A 211 1.28 6.44 -9.66
C PRO A 211 2.24 5.77 -10.64
N TYR A 212 2.48 6.42 -11.76
CA TYR A 212 3.72 6.29 -12.51
C TYR A 212 4.55 7.55 -12.30
N ILE A 213 5.52 7.50 -11.39
CA ILE A 213 6.47 8.60 -11.09
C ILE A 213 7.55 8.73 -12.18
N GLY A 214 7.14 8.83 -13.44
CA GLY A 214 8.00 8.85 -14.62
C GLY A 214 8.53 10.23 -14.99
N GLU A 215 8.76 11.12 -14.03
CA GLU A 215 9.16 12.53 -14.26
C GLU A 215 8.16 13.28 -15.17
N ASP A 216 8.61 13.91 -16.26
CA ASP A 216 7.74 14.64 -17.18
C ASP A 216 6.77 13.70 -17.92
N ALA A 217 7.04 12.39 -18.00
CA ALA A 217 6.11 11.41 -18.58
C ALA A 217 5.16 10.78 -17.55
N GLY A 218 5.34 11.08 -16.26
CA GLY A 218 4.56 10.49 -15.19
C GLY A 218 3.07 10.79 -15.29
N TYR A 219 2.26 9.93 -14.69
CA TYR A 219 0.82 10.14 -14.57
C TYR A 219 0.28 9.40 -13.34
N LEU A 220 -0.89 9.79 -12.88
CA LEU A 220 -1.65 9.06 -11.87
C LEU A 220 -2.89 8.48 -12.53
N GLN A 221 -3.07 7.17 -12.41
CA GLN A 221 -4.28 6.49 -12.85
C GLN A 221 -5.23 6.39 -11.67
N VAL A 222 -6.50 6.75 -11.85
CA VAL A 222 -7.57 6.62 -10.85
C VAL A 222 -8.63 5.68 -11.40
N THR A 223 -8.75 4.49 -10.81
CA THR A 223 -9.60 3.41 -11.29
C THR A 223 -10.67 3.10 -10.26
N ARG A 224 -11.93 3.01 -10.71
CA ARG A 224 -13.05 2.59 -9.85
C ARG A 224 -12.75 1.23 -9.23
N LEU A 225 -13.09 1.05 -7.95
CA LEU A 225 -12.81 -0.19 -7.21
C LEU A 225 -13.45 -1.43 -7.86
N ASN A 226 -14.57 -1.25 -8.58
CA ASN A 226 -15.23 -2.31 -9.34
C ASN A 226 -14.63 -2.60 -10.73
N GLY A 227 -13.56 -1.90 -11.13
CA GLY A 227 -12.88 -2.09 -12.42
C GLY A 227 -13.64 -1.61 -13.67
N LYS A 228 -14.83 -1.02 -13.52
CA LYS A 228 -15.63 -0.48 -14.64
C LYS A 228 -15.07 0.86 -15.12
N ALA A 229 -15.42 1.22 -16.35
CA ALA A 229 -15.20 2.54 -16.91
C ALA A 229 -15.92 3.66 -16.12
N PRO A 230 -15.48 4.91 -16.24
CA PRO A 230 -14.18 5.34 -16.78
C PRO A 230 -13.01 5.11 -15.81
N ALA A 231 -11.79 5.19 -16.35
CA ALA A 231 -10.61 5.52 -15.56
C ALA A 231 -10.24 7.00 -15.78
N LEU A 232 -9.81 7.68 -14.71
CA LEU A 232 -9.27 9.04 -14.80
C LEU A 232 -7.74 8.96 -14.86
N LEU A 233 -7.14 9.78 -15.71
CA LEU A 233 -5.70 10.01 -15.76
C LEU A 233 -5.41 11.46 -15.36
N VAL A 234 -4.52 11.64 -14.39
CA VAL A 234 -3.92 12.94 -14.07
C VAL A 234 -2.54 12.98 -14.71
N VAL A 235 -2.32 13.92 -15.62
CA VAL A 235 -1.06 14.06 -16.37
C VAL A 235 -0.49 15.46 -16.20
N PRO A 236 0.82 15.69 -16.42
CA PRO A 236 1.42 17.02 -16.34
C PRO A 236 0.80 17.98 -17.35
N ASP A 237 0.46 19.18 -16.89
CA ASP A 237 0.26 20.34 -17.74
C ASP A 237 1.50 21.22 -17.70
N GLY A 238 2.08 21.49 -18.89
CA GLY A 238 3.40 22.09 -18.99
C GLY A 238 4.50 21.24 -18.34
N LYS A 239 5.53 21.90 -17.82
CA LYS A 239 6.67 21.25 -17.14
C LYS A 239 6.39 21.07 -15.65
N THR A 240 5.59 20.05 -15.33
CA THR A 240 5.17 19.68 -13.98
C THR A 240 5.49 18.20 -13.73
N PRO A 241 6.77 17.84 -13.53
CA PRO A 241 7.18 16.44 -13.40
C PRO A 241 6.52 15.74 -12.21
N PHE A 242 6.30 14.43 -12.34
CA PHE A 242 5.90 13.54 -11.24
C PHE A 242 7.16 12.93 -10.59
N GLU A 243 7.92 13.78 -9.89
CA GLU A 243 9.22 13.41 -9.33
C GLU A 243 9.08 12.37 -8.21
N ALA A 244 8.16 12.61 -7.27
CA ALA A 244 7.91 11.72 -6.15
C ALA A 244 6.42 11.64 -5.81
N TYR A 245 6.07 10.65 -5.00
CA TYR A 245 4.70 10.45 -4.51
C TYR A 245 4.74 10.26 -3.01
N ASN A 246 4.19 11.23 -2.27
CA ASN A 246 4.35 11.29 -0.82
C ASN A 246 3.01 11.03 -0.13
N PRO A 247 2.92 10.11 0.85
CA PRO A 247 1.72 9.95 1.67
C PRO A 247 1.52 11.15 2.60
N ILE A 248 0.27 11.60 2.72
CA ILE A 248 -0.18 12.57 3.71
C ILE A 248 -0.73 11.77 4.90
N LEU A 249 0.04 11.74 5.99
CA LEU A 249 -0.32 10.93 7.16
C LEU A 249 -1.42 11.61 7.98
N ASP A 250 -2.15 10.84 8.79
CA ASP A 250 -3.20 11.33 9.69
C ASP A 250 -2.70 11.69 11.08
N ARG A 251 -1.62 11.05 11.49
CA ARG A 251 -0.95 11.29 12.77
C ARG A 251 0.50 10.81 12.69
N PRO A 252 1.36 11.24 13.62
CA PRO A 252 2.65 10.61 13.81
C PRO A 252 2.46 9.11 14.09
N GLY A 253 3.11 8.26 13.29
CA GLY A 253 3.16 6.83 13.56
C GLY A 253 4.08 6.49 14.75
N PRO A 254 3.95 5.29 15.34
CA PRO A 254 4.89 4.82 16.36
C PRO A 254 6.30 4.60 15.79
N PHE A 255 6.39 4.38 14.47
CA PHE A 255 7.63 4.20 13.73
C PHE A 255 7.69 5.24 12.60
N GLY A 256 8.84 5.91 12.44
CA GLY A 256 9.09 6.87 11.36
C GLY A 256 9.15 8.35 11.80
N ALA A 257 9.50 9.22 10.84
CA ALA A 257 9.56 10.66 11.06
C ALA A 257 8.17 11.25 11.31
N LYS A 258 8.11 12.33 12.09
CA LYS A 258 6.85 13.08 12.27
C LYS A 258 6.36 13.61 10.92
N PRO A 259 5.06 13.47 10.60
CA PRO A 259 4.52 14.02 9.36
C PRO A 259 4.75 15.53 9.28
N VAL A 260 5.17 15.99 8.11
CA VAL A 260 5.32 17.42 7.80
C VAL A 260 3.95 18.08 7.63
N PHE A 261 3.06 17.38 6.94
CA PHE A 261 1.66 17.77 6.72
C PHE A 261 0.76 16.62 7.15
N ILE A 262 -0.42 16.96 7.68
CA ILE A 262 -1.36 16.00 8.28
C ILE A 262 -2.75 16.18 7.67
N ASP A 263 -3.37 15.09 7.22
CA ASP A 263 -4.80 15.03 6.88
C ASP A 263 -5.55 14.28 7.99
N PRO A 264 -6.48 14.90 8.73
CA PRO A 264 -7.08 14.26 9.89
C PRO A 264 -7.98 13.03 9.61
N THR A 265 -8.17 12.59 8.35
CA THR A 265 -8.96 11.37 8.11
C THR A 265 -8.22 10.13 8.63
N PRO A 266 -8.83 9.37 9.55
CA PRO A 266 -8.16 8.26 10.22
C PRO A 266 -7.72 7.16 9.25
N ARG A 267 -6.41 6.89 9.23
CA ARG A 267 -5.84 5.78 8.45
C ARG A 267 -6.07 4.45 9.15
N GLY A 268 -6.19 3.41 8.35
CA GLY A 268 -6.38 2.05 8.83
C GLY A 268 -6.21 1.03 7.71
N ILE A 269 -6.55 -0.22 7.97
CA ILE A 269 -6.43 -1.32 7.00
C ILE A 269 -7.27 -1.03 5.73
N THR A 270 -8.41 -0.36 5.88
CA THR A 270 -9.35 -0.03 4.80
C THR A 270 -9.15 1.38 4.21
N PHE A 271 -8.16 2.15 4.68
CA PHE A 271 -7.81 3.43 4.10
C PHE A 271 -6.35 3.75 4.39
N GLU A 272 -5.52 3.63 3.35
CA GLU A 272 -4.08 3.79 3.44
C GLU A 272 -3.63 5.25 3.56
N GLY A 273 -4.54 6.23 3.39
CA GLY A 273 -4.23 7.66 3.39
C GLY A 273 -4.38 8.30 2.01
N PHE A 274 -4.27 9.63 2.01
CA PHE A 274 -4.13 10.41 0.78
C PHE A 274 -2.66 10.61 0.43
N TYR A 275 -2.40 11.03 -0.80
CA TYR A 275 -1.05 11.24 -1.29
C TYR A 275 -0.99 12.55 -2.09
N GLU A 276 0.21 13.07 -2.27
CA GLU A 276 0.47 14.26 -3.07
C GLU A 276 1.41 13.97 -4.23
N TRP A 277 1.08 14.55 -5.38
CA TRP A 277 1.98 14.68 -6.52
C TRP A 277 3.11 15.63 -6.15
N MET A 278 4.35 15.12 -6.07
CA MET A 278 5.50 15.96 -5.76
C MET A 278 6.21 16.40 -7.04
N VAL A 279 6.27 17.70 -7.25
CA VAL A 279 7.02 18.34 -8.35
C VAL A 279 8.49 18.52 -7.97
N HIS A 280 8.74 18.77 -6.68
CA HIS A 280 10.06 18.95 -6.07
C HIS A 280 10.07 18.25 -4.72
N SER A 281 11.15 17.58 -4.36
CA SER A 281 11.26 16.82 -3.10
C SER A 281 12.55 17.04 -2.31
N ARG A 282 13.42 17.97 -2.72
CA ARG A 282 14.70 18.25 -2.05
C ARG A 282 14.58 18.47 -0.54
N ALA A 283 13.56 19.20 -0.10
CA ALA A 283 13.38 19.46 1.33
C ALA A 283 13.13 18.18 2.15
N TYR A 284 12.45 17.18 1.58
CA TYR A 284 12.27 15.88 2.22
C TYR A 284 13.56 15.06 2.23
N THR A 285 14.29 15.03 1.11
CA THR A 285 15.58 14.33 1.00
C THR A 285 16.62 14.85 1.99
N GLU A 286 16.61 16.16 2.27
CA GLU A 286 17.50 16.75 3.27
C GLU A 286 17.06 16.47 4.73
N ASN A 287 15.83 16.00 4.97
CA ASN A 287 15.24 15.80 6.29
C ASN A 287 14.64 14.40 6.47
N GLU A 288 13.34 14.24 6.24
CA GLU A 288 12.59 13.02 6.61
C GLU A 288 13.01 11.79 5.80
N TRP A 289 13.54 11.99 4.59
CA TRP A 289 14.05 10.93 3.71
C TRP A 289 15.59 10.87 3.68
N LYS A 290 16.24 11.45 4.70
CA LYS A 290 17.70 11.47 4.76
C LYS A 290 18.26 10.05 4.81
N GLY A 291 19.16 9.74 3.88
CA GLY A 291 19.78 8.42 3.76
C GLY A 291 18.92 7.39 3.02
N VAL A 292 17.76 7.79 2.50
CA VAL A 292 16.92 6.96 1.64
C VAL A 292 17.32 7.19 0.17
N GLN A 293 17.40 6.11 -0.59
CA GLN A 293 17.58 6.18 -2.04
C GLN A 293 16.22 6.23 -2.74
N GLU A 294 15.80 7.43 -3.09
CA GLU A 294 14.56 7.68 -3.83
C GLU A 294 14.62 7.18 -5.28
N TRP A 295 13.44 6.93 -5.85
CA TRP A 295 13.32 6.45 -7.24
C TRP A 295 13.76 7.50 -8.26
N ASN A 296 13.52 8.78 -8.03
CA ASN A 296 14.00 9.89 -8.85
C ASN A 296 14.90 10.82 -8.04
N PRO A 297 15.87 11.53 -8.66
CA PRO A 297 16.69 12.50 -7.96
C PRO A 297 15.85 13.68 -7.48
N ALA A 298 16.01 14.06 -6.22
CA ALA A 298 15.26 15.18 -5.68
C ALA A 298 15.67 16.51 -6.31
N THR A 299 14.70 17.33 -6.71
CA THR A 299 14.96 18.67 -7.26
C THR A 299 14.40 19.80 -6.39
N SER A 300 14.89 21.00 -6.64
CA SER A 300 14.36 22.28 -6.15
C SER A 300 14.49 23.33 -7.24
N ILE A 301 13.81 24.46 -7.07
CA ILE A 301 14.00 25.65 -7.92
C ILE A 301 14.21 26.90 -7.08
N THR A 302 14.90 27.89 -7.64
CA THR A 302 15.07 29.20 -7.02
C THR A 302 14.39 30.27 -7.87
N LEU A 303 13.44 30.99 -7.28
CA LEU A 303 12.76 32.13 -7.89
C LEU A 303 13.45 33.44 -7.49
N LYS A 304 13.91 34.22 -8.47
CA LYS A 304 14.45 35.57 -8.27
C LYS A 304 13.33 36.58 -7.92
N PRO A 305 13.65 37.76 -7.39
CA PRO A 305 12.67 38.82 -7.15
C PRO A 305 11.80 39.09 -8.39
N GLY A 306 10.48 39.02 -8.24
CA GLY A 306 9.50 39.21 -9.30
C GLY A 306 9.33 38.03 -10.28
N GLU A 307 10.19 37.00 -10.20
CA GLU A 307 10.09 35.82 -11.05
C GLU A 307 8.83 35.01 -10.73
N SER A 308 8.26 34.40 -11.76
CA SER A 308 7.09 33.54 -11.63
C SER A 308 7.32 32.17 -12.26
N LYS A 309 6.78 31.13 -11.63
CA LYS A 309 6.74 29.77 -12.15
C LYS A 309 5.32 29.23 -12.10
N THR A 310 4.93 28.49 -13.13
CA THR A 310 3.64 27.81 -13.20
C THR A 310 3.85 26.30 -13.19
N TYR A 311 3.05 25.61 -12.40
CA TYR A 311 2.91 24.17 -12.39
C TYR A 311 1.44 23.81 -12.53
N GLY A 312 1.13 22.68 -13.13
CA GLY A 312 -0.25 22.25 -13.32
C GLY A 312 -0.40 20.80 -13.74
N VAL A 313 -1.62 20.31 -13.58
CA VAL A 313 -2.04 18.97 -13.98
C VAL A 313 -3.30 19.04 -14.82
N LYS A 314 -3.44 18.09 -15.76
CA LYS A 314 -4.57 17.93 -16.66
C LYS A 314 -5.29 16.63 -16.34
N PHE A 315 -6.62 16.66 -16.37
CA PHE A 315 -7.49 15.53 -16.09
C PHE A 315 -8.07 14.98 -17.40
N LEU A 316 -7.83 13.70 -17.66
CA LEU A 316 -8.25 13.01 -18.89
C LEU A 316 -9.10 11.79 -18.56
N ILE A 317 -10.12 11.51 -19.37
CA ILE A 317 -10.92 10.29 -19.23
C ILE A 317 -10.47 9.23 -20.22
N ALA A 318 -10.16 8.05 -19.70
CA ALA A 318 -10.02 6.83 -20.49
C ALA A 318 -11.34 6.04 -20.43
N GLU A 319 -11.85 5.65 -21.61
CA GLU A 319 -13.10 4.89 -21.75
C GLU A 319 -13.04 3.51 -21.07
N SER A 320 -11.85 2.97 -20.82
CA SER A 320 -11.62 1.78 -20.03
C SER A 320 -10.17 1.71 -19.56
N ILE A 321 -9.86 0.79 -18.63
CA ILE A 321 -8.49 0.51 -18.18
C ILE A 321 -7.59 0.13 -19.37
N ARG A 322 -8.11 -0.64 -20.33
CA ARG A 322 -7.35 -1.08 -21.53
C ARG A 322 -7.09 0.04 -22.53
N ASN A 323 -7.61 1.24 -22.30
CA ASN A 323 -7.47 2.38 -23.21
C ASN A 323 -6.56 3.48 -22.64
N ILE A 324 -5.90 3.27 -21.51
CA ILE A 324 -5.02 4.25 -20.89
C ILE A 324 -3.89 4.67 -21.83
N GLU A 325 -3.19 3.72 -22.43
CA GLU A 325 -2.09 4.01 -23.37
C GLU A 325 -2.60 4.75 -24.61
N ARG A 326 -3.80 4.42 -25.09
CA ARG A 326 -4.42 5.16 -26.20
C ARG A 326 -4.70 6.61 -25.80
N THR A 327 -5.33 6.84 -24.65
CA THR A 327 -5.64 8.18 -24.13
C THR A 327 -4.36 9.01 -23.90
N LEU A 328 -3.30 8.40 -23.39
CA LEU A 328 -1.98 9.04 -23.26
C LEU A 328 -1.39 9.43 -24.62
N SER A 329 -1.43 8.52 -25.60
CA SER A 329 -0.90 8.77 -26.96
C SER A 329 -1.66 9.90 -27.66
N GLU A 330 -2.99 9.89 -27.60
CA GLU A 330 -3.87 10.94 -28.16
C GLU A 330 -3.60 12.31 -27.53
N ASN A 331 -3.14 12.33 -26.28
CA ASN A 331 -2.77 13.53 -25.52
C ASN A 331 -1.27 13.84 -25.57
N GLN A 332 -0.54 13.27 -26.54
CA GLN A 332 0.89 13.51 -26.76
C GLN A 332 1.71 13.26 -25.48
N ARG A 333 1.40 12.20 -24.75
CA ARG A 333 2.17 11.75 -23.59
C ARG A 333 3.05 10.56 -23.98
N PRO A 334 4.31 10.50 -23.51
CA PRO A 334 5.14 9.33 -23.71
C PRO A 334 4.55 8.10 -23.02
N ILE A 335 4.65 6.95 -23.68
CA ILE A 335 4.25 5.66 -23.14
C ILE A 335 5.47 4.73 -23.17
N ALA A 336 5.68 4.02 -22.08
CA ALA A 336 6.71 2.99 -21.97
C ALA A 336 6.08 1.66 -21.53
N VAL A 337 6.37 0.59 -22.26
CA VAL A 337 5.91 -0.77 -21.95
C VAL A 337 7.10 -1.71 -21.93
N GLY A 338 7.45 -2.23 -20.75
CA GLY A 338 8.46 -3.28 -20.57
C GLY A 338 7.84 -4.68 -20.67
N ILE A 339 8.52 -5.59 -21.38
CA ILE A 339 8.13 -7.00 -21.53
C ILE A 339 9.34 -7.89 -21.15
N PRO A 340 9.19 -8.87 -20.25
CA PRO A 340 7.95 -9.31 -19.59
C PRO A 340 7.47 -8.38 -18.46
N GLY A 341 8.31 -7.44 -18.02
CA GLY A 341 7.97 -6.47 -16.98
C GLY A 341 9.17 -5.61 -16.60
N TYR A 342 9.21 -5.18 -15.34
CA TYR A 342 10.23 -4.28 -14.80
C TYR A 342 11.17 -4.95 -13.78
N VAL A 343 11.02 -6.25 -13.56
CA VAL A 343 12.05 -7.09 -12.94
C VAL A 343 12.88 -7.70 -14.06
N LEU A 344 14.20 -7.58 -13.96
CA LEU A 344 15.13 -7.91 -15.04
C LEU A 344 16.18 -8.93 -14.57
N PRO A 345 15.85 -10.24 -14.64
CA PRO A 345 16.85 -11.30 -14.51
C PRO A 345 18.00 -11.11 -15.49
N SER A 346 19.22 -11.36 -15.02
CA SER A 346 20.45 -11.13 -15.78
C SER A 346 20.64 -12.08 -16.98
N ASP A 347 19.88 -13.18 -17.04
CA ASP A 347 19.89 -14.17 -18.12
C ASP A 347 18.77 -13.98 -19.15
N ILE A 348 17.89 -12.99 -18.97
CA ILE A 348 16.84 -12.67 -19.94
C ILE A 348 17.17 -11.40 -20.74
N ASN A 349 16.79 -11.42 -22.02
CA ASN A 349 16.73 -10.21 -22.84
C ASN A 349 15.30 -9.69 -22.86
N ALA A 350 15.03 -8.66 -22.06
CA ALA A 350 13.75 -7.96 -22.04
C ALA A 350 13.62 -6.99 -23.22
N ARG A 351 12.40 -6.50 -23.46
CA ARG A 351 12.14 -5.47 -24.46
C ARG A 351 11.40 -4.30 -23.85
N LEU A 352 11.80 -3.09 -24.24
CA LEU A 352 11.13 -1.84 -23.92
C LEU A 352 10.56 -1.23 -25.20
N PHE A 353 9.25 -0.98 -25.19
CA PHE A 353 8.55 -0.31 -26.27
C PHE A 353 8.20 1.11 -25.84
N LEU A 354 8.59 2.10 -26.64
CA LEU A 354 8.31 3.51 -26.44
C LEU A 354 7.39 4.02 -27.55
N ASN A 355 6.32 4.72 -27.17
CA ASN A 355 5.46 5.45 -28.09
C ASN A 355 5.41 6.92 -27.67
N TYR A 356 6.06 7.76 -28.48
CA TYR A 356 6.05 9.21 -28.33
C TYR A 356 6.43 9.85 -29.67
N SER A 357 5.91 11.05 -29.94
CA SER A 357 6.13 11.75 -31.21
C SER A 357 7.56 12.26 -31.36
N ALA A 358 8.20 12.69 -30.27
CA ALA A 358 9.60 13.09 -30.27
C ALA A 358 10.52 11.86 -30.18
N PRO A 359 11.52 11.73 -31.06
CA PRO A 359 12.51 10.65 -30.96
C PRO A 359 13.30 10.68 -29.65
N VAL A 360 13.82 9.51 -29.24
CA VAL A 360 14.79 9.43 -28.15
C VAL A 360 16.10 10.11 -28.56
N LYS A 361 16.56 11.03 -27.72
CA LYS A 361 17.87 11.70 -27.84
C LYS A 361 18.96 10.93 -27.13
N SER A 362 18.71 10.47 -25.91
CA SER A 362 19.71 9.76 -25.10
C SER A 362 19.09 8.90 -24.00
N PHE A 363 19.87 7.93 -23.53
CA PHE A 363 19.61 7.14 -22.33
C PHE A 363 20.68 7.42 -21.28
N ALA A 364 20.29 7.39 -20.00
CA ALA A 364 21.19 7.31 -18.86
C ALA A 364 20.69 6.22 -17.91
N VAL A 365 21.60 5.46 -17.31
CA VAL A 365 21.27 4.37 -16.38
C VAL A 365 21.95 4.62 -15.05
N GLU A 366 21.21 4.49 -13.96
CA GLU A 366 21.73 4.60 -12.60
C GLU A 366 21.33 3.38 -11.77
N PRO A 367 22.26 2.65 -11.14
CA PRO A 367 23.71 2.85 -11.23
C PRO A 367 24.25 2.57 -12.64
N GLU A 368 25.35 3.23 -13.00
CA GLU A 368 25.96 3.09 -14.32
C GLU A 368 26.29 1.62 -14.60
N GLY A 369 25.92 1.13 -15.79
CA GLY A 369 26.18 -0.25 -16.21
C GLY A 369 25.22 -1.31 -15.66
N ALA A 370 24.21 -0.94 -14.85
CA ALA A 370 23.22 -1.88 -14.33
C ALA A 370 22.25 -2.41 -15.39
N ILE A 371 22.03 -1.64 -16.46
CA ILE A 371 21.18 -1.99 -17.58
C ILE A 371 21.90 -1.62 -18.87
N LYS A 372 21.91 -2.55 -19.82
CA LYS A 372 22.31 -2.30 -21.19
C LYS A 372 21.06 -2.10 -22.05
N VAL A 373 21.01 -1.00 -22.80
CA VAL A 373 19.92 -0.68 -23.72
C VAL A 373 20.45 -0.60 -25.14
N THR A 374 19.87 -1.36 -26.05
CA THR A 374 20.21 -1.34 -27.47
C THR A 374 18.96 -1.20 -28.33
N LYS A 375 19.00 -0.36 -29.37
CA LYS A 375 17.87 -0.21 -30.28
C LYS A 375 17.61 -1.52 -31.01
N SER A 376 16.37 -2.01 -30.94
CA SER A 376 15.99 -3.27 -31.58
C SER A 376 15.83 -3.10 -33.09
N THR A 377 16.11 -4.16 -33.85
CA THR A 377 15.93 -4.18 -35.30
C THR A 377 14.46 -4.35 -35.71
N GLN A 378 13.62 -4.81 -34.78
CA GLN A 378 12.19 -5.00 -34.98
C GLN A 378 11.42 -3.84 -34.35
N SER A 379 10.90 -2.93 -35.18
CA SER A 379 10.02 -1.84 -34.71
C SER A 379 8.71 -1.84 -35.50
N ALA A 380 7.59 -1.64 -34.82
CA ALA A 380 6.32 -1.32 -35.46
C ALA A 380 6.30 0.19 -35.75
N LYS A 381 5.57 0.63 -36.79
CA LYS A 381 5.60 2.04 -37.26
C LYS A 381 5.38 3.10 -36.16
N ALA A 382 4.61 2.81 -35.11
CA ALA A 382 4.28 3.76 -34.04
C ALA A 382 5.11 3.56 -32.75
N TRP A 383 5.92 2.50 -32.66
CA TRP A 383 6.64 2.14 -31.44
C TRP A 383 8.12 1.94 -31.71
N ALA A 384 8.96 2.69 -31.01
CA ALA A 384 10.38 2.42 -30.95
C ALA A 384 10.63 1.26 -29.97
N ALA A 385 11.35 0.23 -30.41
CA ALA A 385 11.67 -0.93 -29.59
C ALA A 385 13.15 -0.95 -29.22
N TYR A 386 13.44 -1.35 -27.99
CA TYR A 386 14.78 -1.48 -27.44
C TYR A 386 14.90 -2.81 -26.73
N ASP A 387 16.02 -3.50 -26.94
CA ASP A 387 16.41 -4.66 -26.15
C ASP A 387 17.07 -4.14 -24.86
N VAL A 388 16.68 -4.73 -23.73
CA VAL A 388 17.06 -4.31 -22.38
C VAL A 388 17.60 -5.53 -21.65
N ALA A 389 18.85 -5.46 -21.19
CA ALA A 389 19.50 -6.55 -20.47
C ALA A 389 20.05 -6.06 -19.12
N GLY A 390 19.77 -6.82 -18.06
CA GLY A 390 20.17 -6.50 -16.70
C GLY A 390 21.57 -6.99 -16.38
N ASN A 391 22.29 -6.26 -15.54
CA ASN A 391 23.60 -6.61 -15.06
C ASN A 391 23.76 -6.24 -13.59
N GLY A 392 24.07 -7.22 -12.73
CA GLY A 392 24.20 -7.03 -11.29
C GLY A 392 22.94 -7.38 -10.50
N TRP A 393 22.74 -6.72 -9.35
CA TRP A 393 21.61 -6.95 -8.45
C TRP A 393 21.15 -5.64 -7.81
N GLY A 394 19.85 -5.35 -7.86
CA GLY A 394 19.23 -4.24 -7.16
C GLY A 394 18.47 -3.28 -8.05
N ARG A 395 18.08 -2.14 -7.46
CA ARG A 395 17.33 -1.09 -8.15
C ARG A 395 18.17 -0.46 -9.25
N ALA A 396 17.55 -0.20 -10.39
CA ALA A 396 18.14 0.54 -11.50
C ALA A 396 17.11 1.48 -12.14
N ARG A 397 17.50 2.71 -12.40
CA ARG A 397 16.69 3.71 -13.11
C ARG A 397 17.21 3.88 -14.53
N LEU A 398 16.33 3.76 -15.51
CA LEU A 398 16.56 4.18 -16.89
C LEU A 398 15.93 5.56 -17.10
N THR A 399 16.76 6.56 -17.40
CA THR A 399 16.32 7.90 -17.77
C THR A 399 16.41 8.08 -19.28
N ILE A 400 15.31 8.49 -19.89
CA ILE A 400 15.16 8.74 -21.33
C ILE A 400 14.99 10.23 -21.51
N THR A 401 15.86 10.83 -22.32
CA THR A 401 15.68 12.22 -22.78
C THR A 401 15.23 12.19 -24.23
N TYR A 402 14.13 12.87 -24.53
CA TYR A 402 13.61 13.03 -25.89
C TYR A 402 14.18 14.28 -26.56
N THR A 403 14.07 14.37 -27.89
CA THR A 403 14.63 15.50 -28.65
C THR A 403 13.98 16.84 -28.36
N ASP A 404 12.73 16.85 -27.87
CA ASP A 404 12.02 18.04 -27.39
C ASP A 404 12.42 18.46 -25.96
N GLY A 405 13.28 17.68 -25.30
CA GLY A 405 13.78 17.93 -23.96
C GLY A 405 12.95 17.31 -22.84
N LEU A 406 11.86 16.59 -23.15
CA LEU A 406 11.09 15.84 -22.16
C LEU A 406 11.96 14.74 -21.52
N VAL A 407 11.86 14.59 -20.20
CA VAL A 407 12.53 13.52 -19.45
C VAL A 407 11.53 12.49 -18.93
N GLN A 408 11.79 11.22 -19.22
CA GLN A 408 11.03 10.08 -18.69
C GLN A 408 11.95 9.17 -17.90
N THR A 409 11.49 8.69 -16.75
CA THR A 409 12.20 7.66 -15.97
C THR A 409 11.41 6.36 -15.92
N ILE A 410 12.12 5.24 -15.95
CA ILE A 410 11.57 3.89 -15.80
C ILE A 410 12.40 3.19 -14.74
N GLN A 411 11.72 2.63 -13.75
CA GLN A 411 12.35 1.97 -12.60
C GLN A 411 12.34 0.46 -12.82
N TYR A 412 13.52 -0.15 -12.78
CA TYR A 412 13.72 -1.59 -12.87
C TYR A 412 14.32 -2.14 -11.56
N PHE A 413 14.15 -3.44 -11.34
CA PHE A 413 14.91 -4.20 -10.36
C PHE A 413 15.65 -5.33 -11.05
N VAL A 414 16.98 -5.27 -11.07
CA VAL A 414 17.83 -6.28 -11.69
C VAL A 414 18.06 -7.42 -10.71
N THR A 415 17.91 -8.66 -11.18
CA THR A 415 18.12 -9.87 -10.36
C THR A 415 19.13 -10.81 -11.00
N LYS A 416 19.57 -11.80 -10.21
CA LYS A 416 20.14 -13.06 -10.73
C LYS A 416 19.13 -13.77 -11.64
N PRO A 417 19.55 -14.82 -12.37
CA PRO A 417 18.61 -15.75 -13.01
C PRO A 417 17.53 -16.20 -12.02
N GLU A 418 16.29 -16.32 -12.49
CA GLU A 418 15.14 -16.59 -11.61
C GLU A 418 15.32 -17.87 -10.79
N SER A 419 15.86 -18.93 -11.40
CA SER A 419 16.17 -20.19 -10.72
C SER A 419 17.18 -20.00 -9.58
N GLU A 420 18.22 -19.19 -9.78
CA GLU A 420 19.20 -18.87 -8.73
C GLU A 420 18.58 -18.05 -7.60
N VAL A 421 17.64 -17.15 -7.89
CA VAL A 421 16.93 -16.40 -6.85
C VAL A 421 16.08 -17.34 -5.99
N VAL A 422 15.36 -18.26 -6.62
CA VAL A 422 14.54 -19.26 -5.93
C VAL A 422 15.41 -20.22 -5.12
N ALA A 423 16.55 -20.67 -5.67
CA ALA A 423 17.52 -21.50 -4.95
C ALA A 423 18.15 -20.76 -3.75
N ASP A 424 18.49 -19.47 -3.90
CA ASP A 424 19.00 -18.64 -2.81
C ASP A 424 17.98 -18.48 -1.68
N MET A 425 16.69 -18.31 -2.03
CA MET A 425 15.59 -18.28 -1.07
C MET A 425 15.50 -19.60 -0.30
N GLY A 426 15.50 -20.73 -0.99
CA GLY A 426 15.52 -22.07 -0.40
C GLY A 426 16.66 -22.29 0.59
N ARG A 427 17.88 -22.00 0.14
CA ARG A 427 19.08 -22.06 0.99
C ARG A 427 18.94 -21.17 2.22
N PHE A 428 18.43 -19.95 2.09
CA PHE A 428 18.22 -19.07 3.25
C PHE A 428 17.21 -19.66 4.24
N LEU A 429 16.07 -20.14 3.73
CA LEU A 429 15.00 -20.74 4.54
C LEU A 429 15.49 -21.97 5.31
N THR A 430 16.26 -22.84 4.66
CA THR A 430 16.74 -24.10 5.26
C THR A 430 18.09 -23.99 5.97
N THR A 431 18.68 -22.79 6.07
CA THR A 431 19.94 -22.58 6.83
C THR A 431 19.86 -21.46 7.87
N ARG A 432 19.27 -20.31 7.54
CA ARG A 432 19.17 -19.16 8.45
C ARG A 432 17.87 -19.16 9.23
N GLN A 433 16.79 -19.61 8.60
CA GLN A 433 15.47 -19.74 9.22
C GLN A 433 15.22 -21.14 9.80
N TRP A 434 16.10 -22.11 9.51
CA TRP A 434 15.99 -23.47 10.03
C TRP A 434 16.33 -23.50 11.52
N PHE A 435 15.31 -23.75 12.33
CA PHE A 435 15.36 -23.83 13.77
C PHE A 435 15.47 -25.29 14.23
N VAL A 436 16.42 -25.55 15.12
CA VAL A 436 16.60 -26.84 15.79
C VAL A 436 16.87 -26.59 17.27
N ASP A 437 15.91 -26.98 18.11
CA ASP A 437 16.06 -27.04 19.56
C ASP A 437 15.17 -28.18 20.10
N PRO A 438 15.75 -29.31 20.54
CA PRO A 438 14.96 -30.41 21.07
C PRO A 438 14.25 -30.07 22.39
N ASN A 439 14.59 -28.94 23.03
CA ASN A 439 13.99 -28.48 24.27
C ASN A 439 12.99 -27.33 24.07
N ASP A 440 12.65 -26.99 22.82
CA ASP A 440 11.64 -25.97 22.56
C ASP A 440 10.29 -26.37 23.21
N PRO A 441 9.77 -25.61 24.18
CA PRO A 441 8.58 -26.02 24.93
C PRO A 441 7.30 -25.99 24.08
N PHE A 442 7.37 -25.41 22.88
CA PHE A 442 6.27 -25.36 21.91
C PHE A 442 6.38 -26.41 20.81
N HIS A 443 7.40 -27.27 20.86
CA HIS A 443 7.60 -28.37 19.90
C HIS A 443 7.68 -27.90 18.44
N ARG A 444 8.29 -26.75 18.19
CA ARG A 444 8.48 -26.17 16.85
C ARG A 444 9.71 -26.71 16.14
N SER A 445 10.46 -27.64 16.73
CA SER A 445 11.72 -28.14 16.18
C SER A 445 11.57 -29.54 15.58
N PRO A 446 12.13 -29.82 14.38
CA PRO A 446 12.83 -28.87 13.52
C PRO A 446 11.87 -28.17 12.55
N SER A 447 12.08 -26.88 12.27
CA SER A 447 11.21 -26.14 11.32
C SER A 447 11.88 -24.93 10.68
N VAL A 448 11.27 -24.40 9.62
CA VAL A 448 11.58 -23.08 9.09
C VAL A 448 10.72 -22.05 9.85
N MET A 449 11.36 -21.19 10.65
CA MET A 449 10.69 -20.19 11.49
C MET A 449 10.83 -18.77 10.93
N THR A 450 9.96 -17.86 11.37
CA THR A 450 10.06 -16.42 11.08
C THR A 450 11.43 -15.86 11.46
N TYR A 451 11.94 -14.91 10.67
CA TYR A 451 13.27 -14.34 10.81
C TYR A 451 13.22 -12.82 10.83
N ASP A 452 13.84 -12.24 11.85
CA ASP A 452 14.07 -10.82 11.94
C ASP A 452 15.34 -10.48 11.15
N ARG A 453 15.18 -9.76 10.04
CA ARG A 453 16.30 -9.37 9.17
C ARG A 453 17.14 -8.24 9.77
N GLU A 454 16.56 -7.38 10.59
CA GLU A 454 17.30 -6.29 11.25
C GLU A 454 18.20 -6.88 12.35
N ALA A 455 17.66 -7.77 13.17
CA ALA A 455 18.39 -8.47 14.22
C ALA A 455 19.21 -9.67 13.72
N ASN A 456 18.96 -10.13 12.49
CA ASN A 456 19.56 -11.34 11.90
C ASN A 456 19.40 -12.59 12.76
N THR A 457 18.19 -12.83 13.26
CA THR A 457 17.88 -13.97 14.13
C THR A 457 16.51 -14.56 13.83
N VAL A 458 16.34 -15.84 14.15
CA VAL A 458 15.01 -16.47 14.23
C VAL A 458 14.20 -15.80 15.34
N VAL A 459 12.92 -15.56 15.07
CA VAL A 459 11.97 -14.96 16.01
C VAL A 459 11.42 -16.04 16.94
N MET A 460 11.97 -16.11 18.15
CA MET A 460 11.60 -17.10 19.15
C MET A 460 10.31 -16.76 19.90
N GLN A 461 10.01 -15.47 20.04
CA GLN A 461 8.84 -14.92 20.73
C GLN A 461 8.41 -13.61 20.05
N ASP A 462 7.11 -13.36 20.02
CA ASP A 462 6.47 -12.11 19.59
C ASP A 462 5.10 -12.01 20.31
N SER A 463 4.63 -10.82 20.67
CA SER A 463 3.32 -10.65 21.30
C SER A 463 2.13 -10.98 20.38
N ARG A 464 2.39 -11.13 19.08
CA ARG A 464 1.46 -11.70 18.11
C ARG A 464 1.73 -13.19 17.98
N GLY A 465 0.88 -14.01 18.60
CA GLY A 465 1.14 -15.44 18.81
C GLY A 465 1.53 -16.21 17.54
N TRP A 466 0.98 -15.81 16.40
CA TRP A 466 1.27 -16.41 15.10
C TRP A 466 2.70 -16.19 14.58
N ILE A 467 3.32 -15.03 14.84
CA ILE A 467 4.61 -14.67 14.23
C ILE A 467 5.72 -15.65 14.61
N ALA A 468 5.72 -16.15 15.85
CA ALA A 468 6.67 -17.16 16.33
C ALA A 468 6.10 -18.59 16.31
N GLY A 469 4.90 -18.77 15.73
CA GLY A 469 4.03 -19.92 16.01
C GLY A 469 3.87 -20.94 14.89
N LEU A 470 4.49 -20.72 13.72
CA LEU A 470 4.35 -21.57 12.52
C LEU A 470 2.93 -21.68 11.92
N GLY A 471 1.91 -21.12 12.56
CA GLY A 471 0.53 -21.07 12.04
C GLY A 471 0.14 -19.65 11.63
N ASP A 472 -1.09 -19.51 11.11
CA ASP A 472 -1.62 -18.24 10.56
C ASP A 472 -0.77 -17.71 9.37
N GLU A 473 -1.17 -16.64 8.67
CA GLU A 473 -0.39 -16.13 7.52
C GLU A 473 0.99 -15.60 7.94
N GLY A 474 1.09 -14.98 9.11
CA GLY A 474 2.34 -14.36 9.55
C GLY A 474 3.40 -15.34 10.06
N GLY A 475 3.00 -16.53 10.53
CA GLY A 475 3.91 -17.60 10.94
C GLY A 475 4.09 -18.70 9.88
N GLY A 476 3.05 -18.93 9.06
CA GLY A 476 3.02 -19.95 8.02
C GLY A 476 3.87 -19.65 6.79
N GLY A 477 4.05 -18.36 6.47
CA GLY A 477 4.62 -17.92 5.19
C GLY A 477 6.04 -18.44 4.91
N ALA A 478 6.89 -18.56 5.94
CA ALA A 478 8.28 -18.97 5.76
C ALA A 478 8.41 -20.46 5.37
N TRP A 479 7.88 -21.38 6.17
CA TRP A 479 7.95 -22.81 5.85
C TRP A 479 7.11 -23.17 4.62
N LEU A 480 5.99 -22.47 4.39
CA LEU A 480 5.21 -22.69 3.16
C LEU A 480 6.02 -22.27 1.93
N SER A 481 6.74 -21.15 1.98
CA SER A 481 7.63 -20.75 0.88
C SER A 481 8.74 -21.77 0.64
N ALA A 482 9.29 -22.35 1.72
CA ALA A 482 10.29 -23.41 1.62
C ALA A 482 9.72 -24.66 0.95
N MET A 483 8.50 -25.07 1.29
CA MET A 483 7.80 -26.17 0.62
C MET A 483 7.50 -25.86 -0.85
N MET A 484 6.83 -24.74 -1.11
CA MET A 484 6.32 -24.39 -2.44
C MET A 484 7.43 -24.23 -3.47
N LYS A 485 8.61 -23.73 -3.06
CA LYS A 485 9.71 -23.54 -4.00
C LYS A 485 10.25 -24.87 -4.54
N GLU A 486 10.14 -25.97 -3.80
CA GLU A 486 10.65 -27.28 -4.21
C GLU A 486 9.90 -27.83 -5.43
N TRP A 487 8.69 -27.34 -5.70
CA TRP A 487 7.98 -27.64 -6.94
C TRP A 487 8.70 -27.14 -8.19
N LEU A 488 9.29 -25.95 -8.10
CA LEU A 488 9.90 -25.26 -9.22
C LEU A 488 11.40 -25.57 -9.31
N GLU A 489 12.11 -25.53 -8.17
CA GLU A 489 13.55 -25.70 -8.07
C GLU A 489 13.88 -26.67 -6.91
N PRO A 490 13.70 -27.99 -7.13
CA PRO A 490 13.86 -29.00 -6.10
C PRO A 490 15.32 -29.15 -5.66
N ASN A 491 15.55 -29.28 -4.36
CA ASN A 491 16.84 -29.57 -3.76
C ASN A 491 16.70 -30.69 -2.72
N LYS A 492 17.45 -31.79 -2.90
CA LYS A 492 17.34 -32.98 -2.05
C LYS A 492 17.62 -32.70 -0.56
N GLU A 493 18.65 -31.92 -0.24
CA GLU A 493 19.02 -31.62 1.16
C GLU A 493 17.96 -30.74 1.85
N GLU A 494 17.31 -29.86 1.07
CA GLU A 494 16.19 -29.04 1.55
C GLU A 494 14.95 -29.91 1.78
N ILE A 495 14.61 -30.79 0.83
CA ILE A 495 13.48 -31.72 0.94
C ILE A 495 13.65 -32.64 2.16
N GLU A 496 14.84 -33.19 2.42
CA GLU A 496 15.10 -34.04 3.59
C GLU A 496 14.80 -33.31 4.92
N LYS A 497 15.06 -32.01 5.00
CA LYS A 497 14.67 -31.19 6.16
C LYS A 497 13.16 -30.97 6.21
N LEU A 498 12.56 -30.69 5.07
CA LEU A 498 11.12 -30.46 4.98
C LEU A 498 10.31 -31.72 5.33
N GLU A 499 10.81 -32.91 4.99
CA GLU A 499 10.23 -34.18 5.44
C GLU A 499 10.35 -34.34 6.97
N GLN A 500 11.48 -33.97 7.58
CA GLN A 500 11.61 -33.94 9.05
C GLN A 500 10.64 -32.95 9.71
N PHE A 501 10.43 -31.78 9.10
CA PHE A 501 9.44 -30.82 9.57
C PHE A 501 8.02 -31.40 9.50
N VAL A 502 7.68 -32.09 8.40
CA VAL A 502 6.36 -32.72 8.26
C VAL A 502 6.12 -33.74 9.36
N ASP A 503 7.09 -34.63 9.59
CA ASP A 503 6.94 -35.74 10.53
C ASP A 503 7.08 -35.33 11.99
N GLY A 504 7.90 -34.32 12.26
CA GLY A 504 8.23 -33.89 13.62
C GLY A 504 7.35 -32.76 14.14
N VAL A 505 6.79 -31.92 13.25
CA VAL A 505 6.14 -30.67 13.64
C VAL A 505 4.81 -30.44 12.93
N LEU A 506 4.69 -30.67 11.63
CA LEU A 506 3.43 -30.41 10.91
C LEU A 506 2.34 -31.41 11.34
N TRP A 507 2.60 -32.71 11.14
CA TRP A 507 1.66 -33.77 11.48
C TRP A 507 1.76 -34.11 12.97
N GLY A 508 0.65 -33.97 13.70
CA GLY A 508 0.59 -34.12 15.16
C GLY A 508 0.85 -32.81 15.93
N GLY A 509 1.77 -31.97 15.43
CA GLY A 509 2.10 -30.67 16.01
C GLY A 509 1.21 -29.54 15.51
N LEU A 510 1.36 -29.02 14.29
CA LEU A 510 0.52 -27.92 13.78
C LEU A 510 -0.86 -28.42 13.33
N GLN A 511 -0.92 -29.61 12.72
CA GLN A 511 -2.14 -30.31 12.37
C GLN A 511 -2.38 -31.46 13.37
N TYR A 512 -3.61 -31.66 13.82
CA TYR A 512 -3.94 -32.78 14.70
C TYR A 512 -3.90 -34.11 13.93
N GLN A 513 -3.12 -35.07 14.44
CA GLN A 513 -3.04 -36.42 13.85
C GLN A 513 -4.10 -37.40 14.37
N ASP A 514 -4.68 -37.11 15.55
CA ASP A 514 -5.59 -38.00 16.28
C ASP A 514 -6.73 -37.20 16.93
N GLY A 515 -7.77 -37.94 17.36
CA GLY A 515 -8.83 -37.41 18.21
C GLY A 515 -9.94 -36.68 17.44
N PRO A 516 -10.82 -35.94 18.14
CA PRO A 516 -12.01 -35.34 17.54
C PRO A 516 -11.70 -34.22 16.55
N HIS A 517 -10.48 -33.70 16.56
CA HIS A 517 -10.00 -32.66 15.65
C HIS A 517 -9.00 -33.19 14.62
N GLN A 518 -8.91 -34.50 14.39
CA GLN A 518 -8.01 -35.07 13.37
C GLN A 518 -8.12 -34.29 12.04
N TYR A 519 -6.97 -33.96 11.45
CA TYR A 519 -6.78 -33.08 10.29
C TYR A 519 -7.04 -31.58 10.51
N GLY A 520 -7.59 -31.19 11.66
CA GLY A 520 -7.73 -29.80 12.06
C GLY A 520 -6.37 -29.13 12.20
N VAL A 521 -6.26 -27.89 11.72
CA VAL A 521 -5.03 -27.10 11.78
C VAL A 521 -5.13 -26.11 12.94
N ARG A 522 -4.18 -26.18 13.86
CA ARG A 522 -4.06 -25.22 14.97
C ARG A 522 -3.66 -23.85 14.42
N LYS A 523 -4.20 -22.79 15.01
CA LYS A 523 -3.81 -21.41 14.67
C LYS A 523 -2.34 -21.11 14.92
N SER A 524 -1.74 -21.71 15.95
CA SER A 524 -0.33 -21.47 16.31
C SER A 524 0.18 -22.55 17.27
N LEU A 525 1.46 -22.88 17.18
CA LEU A 525 2.18 -23.65 18.21
C LEU A 525 2.69 -22.78 19.37
N PHE A 526 2.94 -21.49 19.10
CA PHE A 526 3.37 -20.53 20.12
C PHE A 526 2.17 -19.86 20.78
N TYR A 527 2.24 -19.71 22.11
CA TYR A 527 1.20 -19.08 22.93
C TYR A 527 1.80 -18.38 24.14
N TYR A 528 1.03 -17.48 24.74
CA TYR A 528 1.34 -16.79 26.00
C TYR A 528 0.52 -17.38 27.16
N GLN A 529 1.17 -18.21 27.97
CA GLN A 529 0.59 -18.86 29.16
C GLN A 529 1.66 -18.86 30.29
N PRO A 530 1.84 -17.75 31.02
CA PRO A 530 2.95 -17.57 31.97
C PRO A 530 2.92 -18.54 33.15
N ASP A 531 1.75 -19.05 33.52
CA ASP A 531 1.56 -20.08 34.56
C ASP A 531 1.96 -21.50 34.11
N GLU A 532 2.12 -21.74 32.81
CA GLU A 532 2.64 -23.02 32.26
C GLU A 532 4.14 -22.97 31.93
N MET A 533 4.81 -21.83 32.13
CA MET A 533 6.21 -21.62 31.77
C MET A 533 7.08 -21.22 32.97
N PRO A 534 8.41 -21.44 32.92
CA PRO A 534 9.31 -20.92 33.95
C PRO A 534 9.18 -19.40 34.13
N GLU A 535 9.40 -18.94 35.36
CA GLU A 535 9.43 -17.51 35.66
C GLU A 535 10.45 -16.79 34.75
N GLY A 536 10.03 -15.69 34.14
CA GLY A 536 10.87 -14.91 33.22
C GLY A 536 11.06 -15.53 31.83
N PHE A 537 10.33 -16.61 31.48
CA PHE A 537 10.41 -17.20 30.14
C PHE A 537 10.00 -16.22 29.03
N TYR A 538 8.88 -15.52 29.22
CA TYR A 538 8.39 -14.55 28.25
C TYR A 538 9.15 -13.22 28.36
N ARG A 539 9.58 -12.70 27.22
CA ARG A 539 10.29 -11.43 27.08
C ARG A 539 9.47 -10.25 27.61
N SER A 540 10.00 -9.51 28.57
CA SER A 540 9.29 -8.39 29.21
C SER A 540 9.23 -7.12 28.37
N ASP A 541 9.97 -7.05 27.26
CA ASP A 541 9.94 -5.91 26.33
C ASP A 541 8.77 -5.96 25.34
N PHE A 542 8.02 -7.06 25.29
CA PHE A 542 6.78 -7.16 24.52
C PHE A 542 5.54 -6.83 25.37
N ASP A 543 4.53 -6.24 24.74
CA ASP A 543 3.20 -6.04 25.33
C ASP A 543 2.34 -7.31 25.15
N TRP A 544 2.27 -8.12 26.19
CA TRP A 544 1.47 -9.35 26.25
C TRP A 544 0.00 -9.14 26.66
N SER A 545 -0.43 -7.89 26.88
CA SER A 545 -1.79 -7.58 27.35
C SER A 545 -2.81 -7.46 26.22
N THR A 546 -2.36 -7.55 24.97
CA THR A 546 -3.18 -7.33 23.79
C THR A 546 -3.91 -8.60 23.34
N TRP A 547 -4.94 -8.44 22.50
CA TRP A 547 -5.69 -9.58 21.95
C TRP A 547 -4.85 -10.50 21.06
N THR A 548 -3.70 -10.04 20.58
CA THR A 548 -2.81 -10.83 19.71
C THR A 548 -1.99 -11.86 20.49
N SER A 549 -1.90 -11.71 21.81
CA SER A 549 -1.21 -12.61 22.73
C SER A 549 -2.11 -13.78 23.11
N TRP A 550 -2.27 -14.73 22.19
CA TRP A 550 -3.14 -15.88 22.39
C TRP A 550 -2.61 -16.80 23.49
N ASN A 551 -3.52 -17.21 24.38
CA ASN A 551 -3.23 -18.29 25.31
C ASN A 551 -3.27 -19.65 24.60
N LYS A 552 -2.89 -20.72 25.31
CA LYS A 552 -2.80 -22.07 24.74
C LYS A 552 -4.11 -22.52 24.08
N LYS A 553 -5.22 -22.38 24.80
CA LYS A 553 -6.55 -22.73 24.30
C LYS A 553 -6.89 -22.01 22.99
N ALA A 554 -6.57 -20.73 22.87
CA ALA A 554 -6.83 -19.95 21.66
C ALA A 554 -5.88 -20.31 20.51
N SER A 555 -4.62 -20.67 20.81
CA SER A 555 -3.65 -21.12 19.79
C SER A 555 -3.99 -22.49 19.18
N GLU A 556 -4.64 -23.35 19.97
CA GLU A 556 -5.03 -24.71 19.58
C GLU A 556 -6.38 -24.78 18.84
N GLN A 557 -7.08 -23.66 18.67
CA GLN A 557 -8.34 -23.64 17.91
C GLN A 557 -8.10 -23.98 16.44
N VAL A 558 -9.13 -24.58 15.83
CA VAL A 558 -9.15 -25.03 14.42
C VAL A 558 -10.21 -24.28 13.59
N ASP A 559 -10.66 -23.14 14.10
CA ASP A 559 -11.76 -22.33 13.57
C ASP A 559 -11.33 -21.32 12.50
N ARG A 560 -10.03 -21.32 12.15
CA ARG A 560 -9.46 -20.45 11.12
C ARG A 560 -9.26 -21.20 9.82
N SER A 561 -10.22 -21.06 8.91
CA SER A 561 -10.19 -21.76 7.61
C SER A 561 -8.97 -21.41 6.74
N TYR A 562 -8.34 -20.25 6.96
CA TYR A 562 -7.18 -19.78 6.20
C TYR A 562 -5.90 -20.56 6.48
N ASP A 563 -5.85 -21.33 7.58
CA ASP A 563 -4.65 -22.09 7.96
C ASP A 563 -4.55 -23.42 7.20
N TYR A 564 -5.70 -23.98 6.78
CA TYR A 564 -5.78 -25.27 6.11
C TYR A 564 -5.10 -25.29 4.73
N PRO A 565 -5.28 -24.28 3.85
CA PRO A 565 -4.60 -24.24 2.57
C PRO A 565 -3.08 -24.32 2.66
N HIS A 566 -2.46 -23.79 3.72
CA HIS A 566 -1.00 -23.86 3.88
C HIS A 566 -0.53 -25.30 4.07
N VAL A 567 -1.19 -26.04 4.96
CA VAL A 567 -0.86 -27.43 5.27
C VAL A 567 -1.15 -28.33 4.07
N ALA A 568 -2.34 -28.18 3.46
CA ALA A 568 -2.72 -28.92 2.27
C ALA A 568 -1.74 -28.68 1.10
N ALA A 569 -1.30 -27.43 0.91
CA ALA A 569 -0.31 -27.10 -0.11
C ALA A 569 1.04 -27.81 0.14
N ALA A 570 1.56 -27.83 1.37
CA ALA A 570 2.81 -28.54 1.66
C ALA A 570 2.73 -30.04 1.33
N TYR A 571 1.66 -30.70 1.75
CA TYR A 571 1.43 -32.11 1.39
C TYR A 571 1.28 -32.30 -0.12
N TRP A 572 0.59 -31.39 -0.81
CA TRP A 572 0.41 -31.43 -2.25
C TRP A 572 1.76 -31.37 -3.00
N ILE A 573 2.69 -30.51 -2.56
CA ILE A 573 4.03 -30.44 -3.17
C ILE A 573 4.79 -31.76 -2.96
N LEU A 574 4.84 -32.27 -1.73
CA LEU A 574 5.54 -33.52 -1.44
C LEU A 574 4.92 -34.73 -2.16
N TYR A 575 3.59 -34.77 -2.31
CA TYR A 575 2.89 -35.76 -3.13
C TYR A 575 3.43 -35.78 -4.55
N HIS A 576 3.49 -34.62 -5.20
CA HIS A 576 3.94 -34.53 -6.58
C HIS A 576 5.43 -34.83 -6.74
N LEU A 577 6.26 -34.39 -5.79
CA LEU A 577 7.68 -34.72 -5.78
C LEU A 577 7.88 -36.23 -5.64
N ALA A 578 7.22 -36.87 -4.66
CA ALA A 578 7.28 -38.32 -4.42
C ALA A 578 6.71 -39.16 -5.57
N ARG A 579 5.69 -38.65 -6.27
CA ARG A 579 5.04 -39.38 -7.37
C ARG A 579 5.85 -39.34 -8.67
N ASN A 580 6.49 -38.21 -8.95
CA ASN A 580 7.05 -37.93 -10.28
C ASN A 580 8.58 -37.96 -10.33
N ASN A 581 9.26 -38.24 -9.20
CA ASN A 581 10.71 -38.31 -9.13
C ASN A 581 11.13 -39.52 -8.29
N ASP A 582 12.27 -40.11 -8.66
CA ASP A 582 12.90 -41.17 -7.88
C ASP A 582 13.77 -40.55 -6.77
N ASP A 583 13.70 -41.11 -5.57
CA ASP A 583 14.55 -40.79 -4.41
C ASP A 583 14.55 -39.32 -3.92
N LEU A 584 13.70 -38.42 -4.44
CA LEU A 584 13.62 -37.04 -3.93
C LEU A 584 12.88 -36.93 -2.59
N VAL A 585 11.76 -37.63 -2.44
CA VAL A 585 10.96 -37.72 -1.20
C VAL A 585 10.92 -39.19 -0.79
N THR A 586 11.25 -39.48 0.45
CA THR A 586 11.58 -40.84 0.91
C THR A 586 10.94 -41.25 2.23
N ASN A 587 10.41 -40.32 3.02
CA ASN A 587 9.83 -40.61 4.32
C ASN A 587 8.47 -41.32 4.22
N HIS A 588 7.62 -40.89 3.28
CA HIS A 588 6.31 -41.50 3.04
C HIS A 588 6.05 -41.80 1.55
N PRO A 589 5.22 -42.79 1.23
CA PRO A 589 4.80 -43.02 -0.15
C PRO A 589 3.89 -41.86 -0.64
N TRP A 590 3.88 -41.61 -1.94
CA TRP A 590 3.10 -40.49 -2.52
C TRP A 590 1.61 -40.52 -2.16
N GLN A 591 1.02 -41.71 -1.94
CA GLN A 591 -0.38 -41.87 -1.54
C GLN A 591 -0.67 -41.20 -0.19
N TRP A 592 0.28 -41.28 0.75
CA TRP A 592 0.13 -40.70 2.08
C TRP A 592 0.03 -39.18 1.98
N TYR A 593 0.94 -38.54 1.23
CA TYR A 593 0.89 -37.10 1.02
C TYR A 593 -0.39 -36.66 0.28
N LEU A 594 -0.86 -37.44 -0.68
CA LEU A 594 -2.12 -37.14 -1.38
C LEU A 594 -3.33 -37.21 -0.44
N GLU A 595 -3.37 -38.20 0.45
CA GLU A 595 -4.43 -38.37 1.45
C GLU A 595 -4.45 -37.22 2.46
N HIS A 596 -3.29 -36.68 2.85
CA HIS A 596 -3.22 -35.55 3.79
C HIS A 596 -3.52 -34.19 3.14
N ALA A 597 -3.34 -34.09 1.81
CA ALA A 597 -3.67 -32.90 1.05
C ALA A 597 -5.19 -32.78 0.76
N TYR A 598 -5.90 -33.92 0.68
CA TYR A 598 -7.33 -34.02 0.39
C TYR A 598 -8.18 -33.80 1.64
#